data_AF-A0A369K1V4-F1
#
_entry.id   AF-A0A369K1V4-F1
#
_cell.length_a   1.000
_cell.length_b   1.000
_cell.length_c   1.000
_cell.angle_alpha   90.00
_cell.angle_beta   90.00
_cell.angle_gamma   90.00
#
_symmetry.space_group_name_H-M   'P 1'
#
loop_
_entity.id
_entity.type
_entity.pdbx_description
1 polymer ?
#
loop_
_entity_poly.entity_id
_entity_poly.type
_entity_poly.pdbx_seq_one_letter_code
_entity_poly.pdbx_strand_id
1 'polypeptide(L)' 'MDSLADAYLSWRNGIHSASSDTEYAFTINVIDIYGLARSAVIPRSADSISAAVSLVTAGFMGSSPYSPSLAISLKTLELF' A
#
# COMPACT_ATOMS: atom_id res chain seq x y z
N MET A 1 14.08 13.24 1.82
CA MET A 1 14.30 12.12 0.89
C MET A 1 13.03 11.31 0.89
N ASP A 2 12.47 11.04 -0.29
CA ASP A 2 11.05 10.76 -0.50
C ASP A 2 10.64 9.37 0.00
N SER A 3 10.04 9.33 1.19
CA SER A 3 9.62 8.10 1.89
C SER A 3 8.72 7.18 1.06
N LEU A 4 7.99 7.73 0.08
CA LEU A 4 7.15 6.95 -0.83
C LEU A 4 7.96 6.20 -1.89
N ALA A 5 8.99 6.85 -2.46
CA ALA A 5 9.86 6.23 -3.46
C ALA A 5 10.69 5.10 -2.83
N ASP A 6 11.19 5.33 -1.61
CA ASP A 6 11.92 4.32 -0.83
C ASP A 6 11.02 3.12 -0.49
N ALA A 7 9.75 3.37 -0.11
CA ALA A 7 8.78 2.31 0.11
C ALA A 7 8.50 1.49 -1.16
N TYR A 8 8.38 2.15 -2.32
CA TYR A 8 8.19 1.47 -3.61
C TYR A 8 9.40 0.61 -3.98
N LEU A 9 10.61 1.14 -3.83
CA LEU A 9 11.85 0.38 -4.07
C LEU A 9 11.95 -0.82 -3.13
N SER A 10 11.59 -0.66 -1.86
CA SER A 10 11.59 -1.74 -0.87
C SER A 10 10.61 -2.85 -1.25
N TRP A 11 9.36 -2.48 -1.58
CA TRP A 11 8.34 -3.42 -2.07
C TRP A 11 8.83 -4.16 -3.33
N ARG A 12 9.35 -3.43 -4.31
CA ARG A 12 9.81 -3.98 -5.60
C ARG A 12 10.96 -4.97 -5.42
N ASN A 13 11.86 -4.70 -4.49
CA ASN A 13 12.99 -5.56 -4.17
C ASN A 13 12.62 -6.73 -3.24
N GLY A 14 11.35 -6.87 -2.85
CA GLY A 14 10.88 -7.92 -1.96
C GLY A 14 11.21 -7.68 -0.48
N ILE A 15 11.74 -6.50 -0.13
CA ILE A 15 12.09 -6.11 1.23
C ILE A 15 10.81 -5.63 1.92
N HIS A 16 10.08 -6.58 2.52
CA HIS A 16 8.85 -6.29 3.26
C HIS A 16 9.13 -6.37 4.77
N SER A 17 9.20 -5.21 5.44
CA SER A 17 9.04 -5.17 6.88
C SER A 17 7.54 -5.30 7.18
N ALA A 18 7.06 -6.53 7.38
CA ALA A 18 5.69 -6.74 7.84
C ALA A 18 5.55 -6.14 9.24
N SER A 19 5.05 -4.91 9.33
CA SER A 19 4.58 -4.36 10.60
C SER A 19 3.36 -5.20 11.01
N SER A 20 3.51 -6.04 12.03
CA SER A 20 2.41 -6.82 12.61
C SER A 20 1.42 -5.97 13.40
N ASP A 21 1.61 -4.66 13.42
CA ASP A 21 0.77 -3.73 14.12
C ASP A 21 -0.52 -3.48 13.31
N THR A 22 -1.59 -4.11 13.78
CA THR A 22 -2.94 -3.99 13.22
C THR A 22 -3.79 -2.95 13.93
N GLU A 23 -3.29 -2.30 14.99
CA GLU A 23 -4.07 -1.34 15.79
C GLU A 23 -4.60 -0.17 14.93
N TYR A 24 -3.82 0.26 13.94
CA TYR A 24 -4.19 1.33 13.01
C TYR A 24 -4.50 0.83 11.60
N ALA A 25 -4.70 -0.47 11.43
CA ALA A 25 -5.02 -1.04 10.13
C ALA A 25 -6.35 -0.49 9.61
N PHE A 26 -6.41 -0.27 8.30
CA PHE A 26 -7.63 0.20 7.64
C PHE A 26 -7.92 -0.62 6.40
N THR A 27 -9.21 -0.74 6.09
CA THR A 27 -9.68 -1.42 4.88
C THR A 27 -9.93 -0.39 3.78
N ILE A 28 -9.48 -0.69 2.57
CA ILE A 28 -9.71 0.15 1.38
C ILE A 28 -10.16 -0.72 0.21
N ASN A 29 -10.94 -0.14 -0.71
CA ASN A 29 -11.27 -0.80 -1.97
C ASN A 29 -10.04 -0.89 -2.85
N VAL A 30 -9.83 -2.03 -3.51
CA VAL A 30 -8.66 -2.24 -4.36
C VAL A 30 -9.03 -2.76 -5.75
N ILE A 31 -8.21 -2.38 -6.73
CA ILE A 31 -8.17 -2.99 -8.06
C ILE A 31 -6.96 -3.90 -8.11
N ASP A 32 -7.21 -5.21 -8.03
CA ASP A 32 -6.19 -6.25 -8.18
C ASP A 32 -6.64 -7.25 -9.24
N ILE A 33 -6.06 -7.15 -10.44
CA ILE A 33 -6.38 -8.03 -11.56
C ILE A 33 -5.83 -9.45 -11.33
N TYR A 34 -4.79 -9.61 -10.51
CA TYR A 34 -4.16 -10.90 -10.25
C TYR A 34 -4.85 -11.65 -9.10
N GLY A 35 -5.02 -10.98 -7.97
CA GLY A 35 -5.65 -11.56 -6.78
C GLY A 35 -7.18 -11.55 -6.81
N LEU A 36 -7.79 -10.75 -7.70
CA LEU A 36 -9.24 -10.53 -7.81
C LEU A 36 -9.91 -10.00 -6.52
N ALA A 37 -9.09 -9.57 -5.55
CA ALA A 37 -9.57 -8.96 -4.32
C ALA A 37 -10.19 -7.59 -4.61
N ARG A 38 -11.34 -7.32 -3.99
CA ARG A 38 -12.04 -6.03 -4.10
C ARG A 38 -11.75 -5.07 -2.96
N SER A 39 -11.17 -5.59 -1.88
CA SER A 39 -10.71 -4.82 -0.74
C SER A 39 -9.45 -5.43 -0.15
N ALA A 40 -8.62 -4.60 0.48
CA ALA A 40 -7.43 -5.02 1.19
C ALA A 40 -7.38 -4.36 2.57
N VAL A 41 -6.85 -5.11 3.54
CA VAL A 41 -6.51 -4.58 4.87
C VAL A 41 -5.06 -4.10 4.81
N ILE A 42 -4.87 -2.81 5.07
CA ILE A 42 -3.57 -2.16 5.01
C ILE A 42 -3.05 -2.02 6.45
N PRO A 43 -1.99 -2.74 6.82
CA PRO A 43 -1.37 -2.57 8.12
C PRO A 43 -0.73 -1.18 8.20
N ARG A 44 -0.83 -0.56 9.37
CA ARG A 44 -0.29 0.78 9.63
C ARG A 44 0.25 0.80 11.05
N SER A 45 1.49 1.24 11.20
CA SER A 45 2.08 1.49 12.51
C SER A 45 1.64 2.84 13.08
N ALA A 46 1.67 2.97 14.40
CA ALA A 46 1.43 4.24 15.10
C ALA A 46 2.31 5.39 14.56
N ASP A 47 3.55 5.07 14.17
CA ASP A 47 4.54 6.02 13.67
C ASP A 47 4.34 6.39 12.18
N SER A 48 3.43 5.72 11.47
CA SER A 48 3.22 5.96 10.04
C SER A 48 2.44 7.26 9.81
N ILE A 49 3.18 8.30 9.44
CA ILE A 49 2.65 9.64 9.16
C ILE A 49 1.78 9.65 7.89
N SER A 50 2.05 8.78 6.90
CA SER A 50 1.42 8.83 5.58
C SER A 50 0.72 7.52 5.20
N ALA A 51 -0.59 7.60 4.92
CA ALA A 51 -1.38 6.49 4.39
C ALA A 51 -0.85 6.00 3.03
N ALA A 52 -0.30 6.89 2.20
CA ALA A 52 0.28 6.54 0.92
C ALA A 52 1.51 5.62 1.07
N VAL A 53 2.35 5.86 2.07
CA VAL A 53 3.53 5.02 2.35
C VAL A 53 3.09 3.63 2.79
N SER A 54 2.14 3.54 3.72
CA SER A 54 1.59 2.25 4.18
C SER A 54 0.93 1.46 3.05
N LEU A 55 0.22 2.13 2.13
CA LEU A 55 -0.34 1.49 0.94
C LEU A 55 0.76 0.87 0.06
N VAL A 56 1.80 1.65 -0.26
CA VAL A 56 2.88 1.19 -1.13
C VAL A 56 3.65 0.04 -0.51
N THR A 57 3.92 0.09 0.80
CA THR A 57 4.52 -1.03 1.53
C THR A 57 3.65 -2.29 1.46
N ALA A 58 2.33 -2.14 1.46
CA ALA A 58 1.38 -3.24 1.29
C ALA A 58 1.20 -3.71 -0.18
N GLY A 59 1.87 -3.07 -1.14
CA GLY A 59 1.79 -3.42 -2.55
C GLY A 59 0.66 -2.74 -3.32
N PHE A 60 0.12 -1.64 -2.79
CA PHE A 60 -0.97 -0.89 -3.39
C PHE A 60 -0.61 0.59 -3.57
N MET A 61 -1.15 1.24 -4.59
CA MET A 61 -1.03 2.68 -4.80
C MET A 61 -2.40 3.33 -4.68
N GLY A 62 -2.55 4.29 -3.76
CA GLY A 62 -3.79 5.02 -3.57
C GLY A 62 -4.12 5.93 -4.76
N SER A 63 -5.41 6.15 -5.02
CA SER A 63 -5.90 7.09 -6.04
C SER A 63 -5.67 8.55 -5.69
N SER A 64 -5.37 8.86 -4.41
CA SER A 64 -5.04 10.19 -3.93
C SER A 64 -3.97 10.11 -2.82
N PRO A 65 -3.17 11.17 -2.63
CA PRO A 65 -2.05 11.15 -1.68
C PRO A 65 -2.45 11.25 -0.21
N TYR A 66 -3.60 11.88 0.12
CA TYR A 66 -3.98 12.17 1.51
C TYR A 66 -5.07 11.25 2.06
N SER A 67 -6.10 10.97 1.26
CA SER A 67 -7.24 10.16 1.70
C SER A 67 -7.80 9.38 0.52
N PRO A 68 -7.11 8.30 0.12
CA PRO A 68 -7.57 7.46 -0.98
C PRO A 68 -8.79 6.65 -0.54
N SER A 69 -9.83 6.64 -1.37
CA SER A 69 -10.99 5.73 -1.24
C SER A 69 -10.82 4.45 -2.06
N LEU A 70 -9.82 4.44 -2.94
CA LEU A 70 -9.49 3.37 -3.86
C LEU A 70 -7.97 3.24 -3.94
N ALA A 71 -7.48 2.01 -4.06
CA ALA A 71 -6.09 1.74 -4.40
C ALA A 71 -5.99 0.73 -5.54
N ILE A 72 -4.86 0.72 -6.23
CA ILE A 72 -4.58 -0.21 -7.33
C ILE A 72 -3.36 -1.03 -6.93
N SER A 73 -3.38 -2.35 -7.12
CA SER A 73 -2.21 -3.16 -6.82
C SER A 73 -1.04 -2.74 -7.73
N LEU A 74 0.16 -2.63 -7.17
CA LEU A 74 1.35 -2.24 -7.93
C LEU A 74 1.63 -3.22 -9.07
N LYS A 75 1.36 -4.52 -8.87
CA LYS A 75 1.43 -5.53 -9.94
C LYS A 75 0.47 -5.25 -11.09
N THR A 76 -0.75 -4.79 -10.78
CA THR A 76 -1.72 -4.40 -11.80
C THR A 76 -1.26 -3.16 -12.57
N LEU A 77 -0.62 -2.20 -11.89
CA LEU A 77 -0.02 -1.04 -12.55
C LEU A 77 1.15 -1.43 -13.48
N GLU A 78 2.00 -2.37 -13.08
CA GLU A 78 3.14 -2.84 -13.89
C GLU A 78 2.74 -3.64 -15.15
N LEU A 79 1.45 -3.91 -15.37
CA LEU A 79 0.96 -4.58 -16.57
C LEU A 79 0.96 -3.65 -17.82
N PHE A 80 0.95 -2.33 -17.62
CA PHE A 80 0.87 -1.31 -18.67
C PHE A 80 2.02 -0.32 -18.56
#